data_AF-A0A922MHQ9-F1
#
_entry.id   AF-A0A922MHQ9-F1
#
_cell.length_a   1.000
_cell.length_b   1.000
_cell.length_c   1.000
_cell.angle_alpha   90.00
_cell.angle_beta   90.00
_cell.angle_gamma   90.00
#
_symmetry.space_group_name_H-M   'P 1'
#
loop_
_entity.id
_entity.type
_entity.pdbx_description
1 polymer ?
#
loop_
_entity_poly.entity_id
_entity_poly.type
_entity_poly.pdbx_seq_one_letter_code
_entity_poly.pdbx_strand_id
1 'polypeptide(L)'
;MHQASGTSPSGAHTEPWTFIVVQDPEMKSAIREIVEEEEELNYNQRMSRQWVTDLKPFATKPVKPYLSDAPALVLVFRQTHSWREDGKKRMHYYSEISTAIAAGILLAAIQVFYQSCRL
;
A
#
# COMPACT_ATOMS: atom_id res chain seq x y z
N MET A 1 6.36 4.12 -13.87
CA MET A 1 5.43 3.76 -12.77
C MET A 1 5.18 4.91 -11.81
N HIS A 2 6.20 5.44 -11.11
CA HIS A 2 6.02 6.55 -10.14
C HIS A 2 5.36 7.81 -10.75
N GLN A 3 5.70 8.16 -11.99
CA GLN A 3 5.14 9.35 -12.67
C GLN A 3 3.64 9.26 -13.01
N ALA A 4 3.08 8.06 -13.17
CA ALA A 4 1.67 7.89 -13.51
C ALA A 4 0.74 8.06 -12.29
N SER A 5 1.19 7.68 -11.09
CA SER A 5 0.41 7.91 -9.86
C SER A 5 0.45 9.37 -9.40
N GLY A 6 1.52 10.10 -9.72
CA GLY A 6 1.62 11.55 -9.48
C GLY A 6 0.62 12.39 -10.30
N THR A 7 0.04 11.84 -11.37
CA THR A 7 -1.02 12.54 -12.13
C THR A 7 -2.42 12.33 -11.56
N SER A 8 -2.54 11.63 -10.41
CA SER A 8 -3.82 11.45 -9.75
C SER A 8 -4.40 12.79 -9.27
N PRO A 9 -5.71 13.04 -9.40
CA PRO A 9 -6.33 14.20 -8.78
C PRO A 9 -6.19 14.12 -7.25
N SER A 10 -5.92 15.25 -6.59
CA SER A 10 -5.89 15.35 -5.12
C SER A 10 -6.67 16.57 -4.64
N GLY A 11 -7.34 16.43 -3.49
CA GLY A 11 -8.01 17.55 -2.83
C GLY A 11 -7.04 18.71 -2.60
N ALA A 12 -7.38 19.89 -3.10
CA ALA A 12 -6.56 21.10 -3.02
C ALA A 12 -5.13 20.96 -3.60
N HIS A 13 -4.93 20.04 -4.55
CA HIS A 13 -3.64 19.74 -5.19
C HIS A 13 -2.51 19.55 -4.16
N THR A 14 -2.79 18.69 -3.17
CA THR A 14 -1.89 18.43 -2.03
C THR A 14 -1.04 17.18 -2.18
N GLU A 15 -1.35 16.32 -3.16
CA GLU A 15 -0.63 15.08 -3.48
C GLU A 15 -0.25 14.26 -2.23
N PRO A 16 -1.25 13.88 -1.40
CA PRO A 16 -1.05 13.38 -0.05
C PRO A 16 -0.60 11.91 0.01
N TRP A 17 0.27 11.48 -0.90
CA TRP A 17 0.74 10.09 -1.02
C TRP A 17 2.26 10.01 -1.11
N THR A 18 2.83 8.99 -0.48
CA THR A 18 4.23 8.59 -0.68
C THR A 18 4.26 7.15 -1.15
N PHE A 19 4.88 6.90 -2.29
CA PHE A 19 5.13 5.55 -2.79
C PHE A 19 6.57 5.15 -2.46
N ILE A 20 6.74 4.15 -1.60
CA ILE A 20 8.04 3.60 -1.26
C ILE A 20 8.22 2.28 -2.01
N VAL A 21 9.26 2.22 -2.85
CA VAL A 21 9.63 1.00 -3.57
C VAL A 21 10.74 0.31 -2.81
N VAL A 22 10.51 -0.92 -2.37
CA VAL A 22 11.48 -1.74 -1.64
C VAL A 22 11.90 -2.91 -2.52
N GLN A 23 13.19 -2.97 -2.86
CA GLN A 23 13.79 -4.06 -3.62
C GLN A 23 14.82 -4.85 -2.82
N ASP A 24 15.38 -4.21 -1.79
CA ASP A 24 16.38 -4.81 -0.91
C ASP A 24 15.84 -6.09 -0.23
N PRO A 25 16.49 -7.26 -0.41
CA PRO A 25 16.01 -8.52 0.14
C PRO A 25 15.94 -8.54 1.67
N GLU A 26 16.88 -7.90 2.36
CA GLU A 26 16.91 -7.85 3.82
C GLU A 26 15.73 -7.03 4.35
N MET A 27 15.51 -5.84 3.79
CA MET A 27 14.36 -5.00 4.12
C MET A 27 13.02 -5.70 3.83
N LYS A 28 12.91 -6.43 2.71
CA LYS A 28 11.71 -7.23 2.41
C LYS A 28 11.50 -8.35 3.43
N SER A 29 12.56 -9.01 3.89
CA SER A 29 12.48 -10.04 4.95
C SER A 29 11.98 -9.43 6.25
N ALA A 30 12.55 -8.30 6.68
CA ALA A 30 12.14 -7.60 7.89
C ALA A 30 10.66 -7.17 7.83
N ILE A 31 10.21 -6.64 6.69
CA ILE A 31 8.79 -6.31 6.47
C ILE A 31 7.90 -7.56 6.61
N ARG A 32 8.33 -8.69 6.02
CA ARG A 32 7.57 -9.94 6.09
C ARG A 32 7.42 -10.43 7.53
N GLU A 33 8.49 -10.45 8.30
CA GLU A 33 8.46 -10.89 9.71
C GLU A 33 7.45 -10.08 10.52
N ILE A 34 7.47 -8.75 10.41
CA ILE A 34 6.53 -7.85 11.10
C ILE A 34 5.08 -8.12 10.66
N VAL A 35 4.84 -8.31 9.35
CA VAL A 35 3.49 -8.54 8.82
C VAL A 35 2.95 -9.91 9.25
N GLU A 36 3.78 -10.96 9.23
CA GLU A 36 3.37 -12.30 9.65
C GLU A 36 3.06 -12.36 11.15
N GLU A 37 3.86 -11.69 11.99
CA GLU A 37 3.61 -11.58 13.44
C GLU A 37 2.28 -10.88 13.74
N GLU A 38 2.02 -9.72 13.11
CA GLU A 38 0.76 -9.00 13.30
C GLU A 38 -0.45 -9.77 12.76
N GLU A 39 -0.32 -10.47 11.63
CA GLU A 39 -1.38 -11.35 11.11
C GLU A 39 -1.70 -12.48 12.08
N GLU A 40 -0.69 -13.16 12.65
CA GLU A 40 -0.90 -14.21 13.64
C GLU A 40 -1.65 -13.69 14.88
N LEU A 41 -1.26 -12.52 15.41
CA LEU A 41 -1.99 -11.86 16.49
C LEU A 41 -3.43 -11.49 16.10
N ASN A 42 -3.63 -11.04 14.85
CA ASN A 42 -4.93 -10.67 14.34
C ASN A 42 -5.88 -11.88 14.29
N TYR A 43 -5.43 -13.00 13.71
CA TYR A 43 -6.18 -14.28 13.67
C TYR A 43 -6.51 -14.81 15.07
N ASN A 44 -5.58 -14.68 16.02
CA ASN A 44 -5.74 -15.28 17.35
C ASN A 44 -6.55 -14.42 18.33
N GLN A 45 -6.56 -13.09 18.18
CA GLN A 45 -7.09 -12.19 19.22
C GLN A 45 -8.04 -11.10 18.73
N ARG A 46 -7.89 -10.59 17.49
CA ARG A 46 -8.56 -9.36 17.04
C ARG A 46 -9.67 -9.59 15.99
N MET A 47 -9.70 -10.75 15.32
CA MET A 47 -10.77 -11.06 14.37
C MET A 47 -12.06 -11.53 15.06
N SER A 48 -13.18 -10.88 14.73
CA SER A 48 -14.50 -11.43 15.10
C SER A 48 -14.76 -12.75 14.36
N ARG A 49 -15.55 -13.66 14.95
CA ARG A 49 -15.92 -14.95 14.31
C ARG A 49 -16.53 -14.77 12.92
N GLN A 50 -17.22 -13.66 12.69
CA GLN A 50 -17.79 -13.31 11.39
C GLN A 50 -16.70 -13.00 10.37
N TRP A 51 -15.71 -12.19 10.73
CA TRP A 51 -14.60 -11.84 9.84
C TRP A 51 -13.74 -13.06 9.46
N VAL A 52 -13.47 -13.95 10.41
CA VAL A 52 -12.79 -15.24 10.12
C VAL A 52 -13.58 -16.10 9.14
N THR A 53 -14.92 -16.07 9.21
CA THR A 53 -15.79 -16.85 8.31
C THR A 53 -15.79 -16.27 6.90
N ASP A 54 -15.83 -14.93 6.78
CA ASP A 54 -15.78 -14.23 5.49
C ASP A 54 -14.44 -14.40 4.77
N LEU A 55 -13.36 -14.67 5.51
CA LEU A 55 -12.01 -14.92 4.96
C LEU A 55 -11.78 -16.37 4.51
N LYS A 56 -12.63 -17.33 4.93
CA LYS A 56 -12.49 -18.76 4.56
C LYS A 56 -12.41 -19.01 3.04
N PRO A 57 -13.19 -18.34 2.17
CA PRO A 57 -13.11 -18.53 0.72
C PRO A 57 -11.76 -18.12 0.13
N PHE A 58 -11.03 -17.21 0.78
CA PHE A 58 -9.76 -16.67 0.27
C PHE A 58 -8.54 -17.46 0.75
N ALA A 59 -8.74 -18.49 1.59
CA ALA A 59 -7.69 -19.36 2.14
C ALA A 59 -6.46 -18.59 2.65
N THR A 60 -6.67 -17.40 3.23
CA THR A 60 -5.60 -16.52 3.69
C THR A 60 -4.88 -17.17 4.88
N LYS A 61 -3.60 -17.47 4.69
CA LYS A 61 -2.72 -17.95 5.76
C LYS A 61 -1.96 -16.78 6.38
N PRO A 62 -1.50 -16.92 7.64
CA PRO A 62 -0.59 -15.95 8.26
C PRO A 62 0.71 -15.81 7.47
N VAL A 63 1.22 -16.91 6.90
CA VAL A 63 2.44 -16.91 6.09
C VAL A 63 2.23 -16.18 4.75
N LYS A 64 3.06 -15.17 4.47
CA LYS A 64 3.01 -14.28 3.30
C LYS A 64 4.31 -14.35 2.47
N PRO A 65 4.59 -15.48 1.79
CA PRO A 65 5.85 -15.67 1.06
C PRO A 65 6.07 -14.64 -0.06
N TYR A 66 4.97 -14.12 -0.65
CA TYR A 66 5.01 -13.08 -1.67
C TYR A 66 5.70 -11.78 -1.24
N LEU A 67 5.82 -11.51 0.07
CA LEU A 67 6.55 -10.33 0.57
C LEU A 67 8.07 -10.46 0.35
N SER A 68 8.59 -11.69 0.34
CA SER A 68 10.00 -11.96 0.02
C SER A 68 10.20 -12.27 -1.47
N ASP A 69 9.31 -13.09 -2.05
CA ASP A 69 9.45 -13.64 -3.40
C ASP A 69 9.28 -12.58 -4.50
N ALA A 70 8.43 -11.57 -4.26
CA ALA A 70 8.19 -10.53 -5.25
C ALA A 70 9.48 -9.71 -5.51
N PRO A 71 9.78 -9.34 -6.76
CA PRO A 71 11.00 -8.59 -7.09
C PRO A 71 11.02 -7.18 -6.48
N ALA A 72 9.85 -6.61 -6.21
CA ALA A 72 9.71 -5.33 -5.52
C ALA A 72 8.40 -5.30 -4.71
N LEU A 73 8.42 -4.59 -3.59
CA LEU A 73 7.23 -4.18 -2.86
C LEU A 73 6.98 -2.70 -3.09
N VAL A 74 5.71 -2.31 -3.23
CA VAL A 74 5.30 -0.91 -3.28
C VAL A 74 4.41 -0.63 -2.07
N LEU A 75 4.94 0.14 -1.12
CA LEU A 75 4.21 0.58 0.06
C LEU A 75 3.61 1.96 -0.21
N VAL A 76 2.29 2.08 -0.03
CA VAL A 76 1.55 3.34 -0.25
C VAL A 76 1.23 3.96 1.09
N PHE A 77 1.85 5.09 1.38
CA PHE A 77 1.60 5.85 2.60
C PHE A 77 0.72 7.05 2.31
N ARG A 78 -0.32 7.23 3.14
CA ARG A 78 -1.13 8.44 3.16
C ARG A 78 -0.47 9.50 4.05
N GLN A 79 -0.38 10.72 3.55
CA GLN A 79 -0.03 11.90 4.34
C GLN A 79 -1.31 12.57 4.87
N THR A 80 -1.43 12.69 6.19
CA THR A 80 -2.57 13.40 6.81
C THR A 80 -2.35 14.91 6.86
N HIS A 81 -1.08 15.33 6.85
CA HIS A 81 -0.65 16.71 6.85
C HIS A 81 0.76 16.80 6.26
N SER A 82 1.12 17.99 5.82
CA SER A 82 2.47 18.36 5.40
C SER A 82 2.99 19.53 6.22
N TRP A 83 4.29 19.75 6.20
CA TRP A 83 4.94 20.89 6.83
C TRP A 83 5.32 21.90 5.75
N ARG A 84 5.01 23.17 5.99
CA ARG A 84 5.49 24.28 5.17
C ARG A 84 6.91 24.67 5.59
N GLU A 85 7.61 25.42 4.75
CA GLU A 85 8.96 25.94 5.05
C GLU A 85 8.98 26.85 6.28
N ASP A 86 7.85 27.47 6.63
CA ASP A 86 7.67 28.27 7.85
C ASP A 86 7.36 27.42 9.11
N GLY A 87 7.43 26.09 9.02
CA GLY A 87 7.13 25.15 10.10
C GLY A 87 5.64 24.97 10.39
N LYS A 88 4.74 25.63 9.66
CA LYS A 88 3.29 25.47 9.88
C LYS A 88 2.76 24.21 9.21
N LYS A 89 1.82 23.54 9.89
CA LYS A 89 1.10 22.39 9.33
C LYS A 89 0.14 22.84 8.23
N ARG A 90 0.22 22.20 7.06
CA ARG A 90 -0.78 22.25 6.00
C ARG A 90 -1.57 20.94 6.02
N MET A 91 -2.85 21.03 6.36
CA MET A 91 -3.74 19.87 6.38
C MET A 91 -4.06 19.40 4.96
N HIS A 92 -4.21 18.09 4.78
CA HIS A 92 -4.60 17.48 3.52
C HIS A 92 -6.07 17.05 3.60
N TYR A 93 -6.93 17.68 2.81
CA TYR A 93 -8.36 17.35 2.75
C TYR A 93 -8.57 16.11 1.89
N TYR A 94 -9.43 15.20 2.36
CA TYR A 94 -9.74 13.95 1.66
C TYR A 94 -8.49 13.13 1.31
N SER A 95 -7.47 13.15 2.18
CA SER A 95 -6.19 12.48 1.96
C SER A 95 -6.34 10.98 1.72
N GLU A 96 -7.32 10.35 2.35
CA GLU A 96 -7.63 8.92 2.15
C GLU A 96 -8.14 8.61 0.76
N ILE A 97 -9.20 9.31 0.33
CA ILE A 97 -9.79 9.14 -0.99
C ILE A 97 -8.77 9.50 -2.08
N SER A 98 -8.02 10.58 -1.88
CA SER A 98 -6.96 11.00 -2.83
C SER A 98 -5.88 9.92 -2.97
N THR A 99 -5.41 9.34 -1.86
CA THR A 99 -4.42 8.25 -1.87
C THR A 99 -4.97 6.98 -2.51
N ALA A 100 -6.25 6.65 -2.24
CA ALA A 100 -6.90 5.48 -2.83
C ALA A 100 -7.05 5.61 -4.35
N ILE A 101 -7.39 6.80 -4.88
CA ILE A 101 -7.43 7.06 -6.33
C ILE A 101 -6.04 6.88 -6.94
N ALA A 102 -4.99 7.40 -6.30
CA ALA A 102 -3.61 7.24 -6.77
C ALA A 102 -3.16 5.77 -6.78
N ALA A 103 -3.58 4.97 -5.78
CA ALA A 103 -3.37 3.53 -5.76
C ALA A 103 -4.13 2.81 -6.88
N GLY A 104 -5.37 3.22 -7.19
CA GLY A 104 -6.14 2.69 -8.32
C GLY A 104 -5.45 2.93 -9.67
N ILE A 105 -4.93 4.14 -9.88
CA ILE A 105 -4.15 4.46 -11.10
C ILE A 105 -2.87 3.64 -11.17
N LEU A 106 -2.19 3.41 -10.03
CA LEU A 106 -1.02 2.54 -9.98
C LEU A 106 -1.35 1.12 -10.44
N LEU A 107 -2.46 0.53 -9.96
CA LEU A 107 -2.91 -0.79 -10.37
C LEU A 107 -3.21 -0.85 -11.88
N ALA A 108 -3.89 0.16 -12.42
CA ALA A 108 -4.15 0.25 -13.85
C ALA A 108 -2.84 0.33 -14.68
N ALA A 109 -1.86 1.11 -14.22
CA ALA A 109 -0.57 1.22 -14.88
C ALA A 109 0.22 -0.10 -14.85
N ILE A 110 0.17 -0.85 -13.74
CA ILE A 110 0.77 -2.19 -13.64
C ILE A 110 0.11 -3.14 -14.65
N GLN A 111 -1.22 -3.13 -14.73
CA GLN A 111 -1.98 -3.97 -15.65
C GLN A 111 -1.62 -3.71 -17.13
N VAL A 112 -1.56 -2.42 -17.53
CA VAL A 112 -1.19 -2.03 -18.90
C VAL A 112 0.23 -2.44 -19.22
N PHE A 113 1.18 -2.22 -18.31
CA PHE A 113 2.58 -2.61 -18.52
C PHE A 113 2.72 -4.13 -18.70
N TYR A 114 2.01 -4.92 -17.89
CA TYR A 114 2.04 -6.38 -17.99
C TYR A 114 1.46 -6.90 -19.31
N GLN A 115 0.39 -6.28 -19.82
CA GLN A 115 -0.18 -6.62 -21.12
C GLN A 115 0.76 -6.28 -22.27
N SER A 116 1.44 -5.12 -22.21
CA SER A 116 2.38 -4.69 -23.25
C SER A 116 3.65 -5.55 -23.31
N CYS A 117 4.13 -6.09 -22.19
CA CYS A 117 5.31 -6.97 -22.17
C CYS A 117 5.02 -8.44 -22.57
N ARG A 118 3.74 -8.81 -22.77
CA ARG A 118 3.34 -10.14 -23.26
C ARG A 118 3.14 -10.21 -24.77
N LEU A 119 3.25 -9.08 -25.48
CA LEU A 119 3.25 -8.97 -26.95
C LEU A 119 4.68 -8.81 -27.45
#